data_AF-A0A957UAZ8-F1
#
_entry.id   AF-A0A957UAZ8-F1
#
_cell.length_a   1.000
_cell.length_b   1.000
_cell.length_c   1.000
_cell.angle_alpha   90.00
_cell.angle_beta   90.00
_cell.angle_gamma   90.00
#
_symmetry.space_group_name_H-M   'P 1'
#
loop_
_entity.id
_entity.type
_entity.pdbx_description
1 polymer ?
#
loop_
_entity_poly.entity_id
_entity_poly.type
_entity_poly.pdbx_seq_one_letter_code
_entity_poly.pdbx_strand_id
1 'polypeptide(L)'
;MPEQNANILAEPICEAITVVVSTRVGGDPGRVVRRRLATALRLTLGRPVTGWHVRRVRGSDQAEYDITPPDGEHLPVADAWDLTYMLAEQPDIVYAEPSFRVLQDAEAVPAETLPAAPAAQPAALPGFDSCADDTPPASVDPNQLDWAPRLVDLPCAWELEPPPPAPGFAPGRRRGKGIRVGHPDSGYRRHPDLFEEPAGQPVRVLTALERDFVDKDSKAENPDGGHGLNTGGVLMSSDVTGFVVGAAPEAEIVPLRVTKPRFGLPAPVLFDSGARALRDAIRYAVNEAGCHVISISLGWFGNWSLHQAIREAVDKNVIVIAASGNYVKLVVWPAAYPEVIAVAGCDAQRKPWWGACTGPQVAVTGPAARVWVSGFTAAGLPGAG
;
A
#
# COMPACT_ATOMS: atom_id res chain seq x y z
N MET A 1 24.90 -15.56 30.20
CA MET A 1 23.79 -14.92 29.45
C MET A 1 24.45 -14.11 28.34
N PRO A 2 24.37 -14.51 27.07
CA PRO A 2 24.83 -13.66 25.99
C PRO A 2 23.78 -12.57 25.72
N GLU A 3 24.27 -11.38 25.45
CA GLU A 3 23.51 -10.17 25.14
C GLU A 3 22.54 -10.39 23.99
N GLN A 4 21.30 -9.92 24.18
CA GLN A 4 20.33 -9.75 23.11
C GLN A 4 20.89 -8.70 22.15
N ASN A 5 21.38 -9.12 20.98
CA ASN A 5 21.70 -8.19 19.90
C ASN A 5 20.43 -7.43 19.54
N ALA A 6 20.40 -6.15 19.92
CA ALA A 6 19.40 -5.20 19.49
C ALA A 6 19.37 -5.17 17.96
N ASN A 7 18.16 -5.17 17.38
CA ASN A 7 17.91 -4.94 15.97
C ASN A 7 18.68 -3.69 15.51
N ILE A 8 19.80 -3.88 14.82
CA ILE A 8 20.48 -2.78 14.12
C ILE A 8 19.59 -2.47 12.91
N LEU A 9 18.79 -1.41 13.00
CA LEU A 9 18.33 -0.71 11.81
C LEU A 9 19.60 -0.29 11.07
N ALA A 10 19.84 -0.82 9.86
CA ALA A 10 21.00 -0.36 9.09
C ALA A 10 20.77 1.09 8.68
N GLU A 11 21.86 1.79 8.35
CA GLU A 11 21.80 3.21 8.04
C GLU A 11 20.84 3.46 6.86
N PRO A 12 19.93 4.46 6.96
CA PRO A 12 19.10 4.84 5.82
C PRO A 12 19.96 5.20 4.62
N ILE A 13 19.53 4.79 3.44
CA ILE A 13 20.19 5.17 2.18
C ILE A 13 19.25 6.03 1.35
N CYS A 14 19.83 7.03 0.69
CA CYS A 14 19.09 7.90 -0.21
C CYS A 14 18.55 7.07 -1.39
N GLU A 15 17.24 7.08 -1.53
CA GLU A 15 16.52 6.42 -2.60
C GLU A 15 16.55 7.26 -3.88
N ALA A 16 16.30 8.57 -3.74
CA ALA A 16 16.48 9.64 -4.72
C ALA A 16 16.37 11.00 -4.04
N ILE A 17 16.78 12.04 -4.76
CA ILE A 17 16.36 13.42 -4.48
C ILE A 17 15.31 13.81 -5.50
N THR A 18 14.09 14.08 -5.03
CA THR A 18 13.00 14.54 -5.89
C THR A 18 13.07 16.05 -6.00
N VAL A 19 13.03 16.59 -7.22
CA VAL A 19 13.02 18.02 -7.48
C VAL A 19 11.83 18.41 -8.33
N VAL A 20 11.31 19.61 -8.10
CA VAL A 20 10.33 20.25 -8.98
C VAL A 20 10.99 21.43 -9.65
N VAL A 21 10.79 21.54 -10.96
CA VAL A 21 11.28 22.65 -11.76
C VAL A 21 10.14 23.60 -12.09
N SER A 22 10.44 24.90 -12.13
CA SER A 22 9.50 25.91 -12.60
C SER A 22 9.00 25.59 -14.01
N THR A 23 7.74 25.92 -14.29
CA THR A 23 7.16 25.80 -15.64
C THR A 23 7.56 26.95 -16.57
N ARG A 24 8.19 27.99 -16.02
CA ARG A 24 8.59 29.21 -16.77
C ARG A 24 9.98 29.11 -17.39
N VAL A 25 10.65 27.96 -17.26
CA VAL A 25 12.03 27.82 -17.70
C VAL A 25 12.07 27.70 -19.22
N GLY A 26 12.99 28.43 -19.86
CA GLY A 26 13.26 28.26 -21.28
C GLY A 26 13.99 26.95 -21.56
N GLY A 27 13.41 26.09 -22.40
CA GLY A 27 14.01 24.83 -22.85
C GLY A 27 13.45 23.57 -22.15
N ASP A 28 14.11 22.42 -22.37
CA ASP A 28 13.69 21.14 -21.79
C ASP A 28 13.97 21.09 -20.27
N PRO A 29 12.95 20.92 -19.40
CA PRO A 29 13.15 20.93 -17.95
C PRO A 29 14.08 19.81 -17.46
N GLY A 30 14.13 18.66 -18.13
CA GLY A 30 15.07 17.58 -17.79
C GLY A 30 16.53 17.99 -17.97
N ARG A 31 16.85 18.70 -19.05
CA ARG A 31 18.17 19.32 -19.25
C ARG A 31 18.47 20.39 -18.20
N VAL A 32 17.48 21.16 -17.77
CA VAL A 32 17.64 22.15 -16.69
C VAL A 32 18.04 21.45 -15.40
N VAL A 33 17.29 20.43 -14.97
CA VAL A 33 17.62 19.62 -13.77
C VAL A 33 19.04 19.08 -13.87
N ARG A 34 19.42 18.46 -14.99
CA ARG A 34 20.77 17.88 -15.16
C ARG A 34 21.87 18.95 -15.05
N ARG A 35 21.63 20.17 -15.54
CA ARG A 35 22.59 21.29 -15.38
C ARG A 35 22.67 21.77 -13.93
N ARG A 36 21.53 21.91 -13.25
CA ARG A 36 21.48 22.31 -11.83
C ARG A 36 22.15 21.29 -10.93
N LEU A 37 21.91 20.00 -11.20
CA LEU A 37 22.59 18.89 -10.54
C LEU A 37 24.10 18.94 -10.74
N ALA A 38 24.58 19.21 -11.95
CA ALA A 38 26.02 19.33 -12.21
C ALA A 38 26.68 20.45 -11.40
N THR A 39 26.00 21.60 -11.25
CA THR A 39 26.46 22.69 -10.40
C THR A 39 26.45 22.28 -8.92
N ALA A 40 25.34 21.71 -8.43
CA ALA A 40 25.19 21.32 -7.04
C ALA A 40 26.24 20.27 -6.63
N LEU A 41 26.43 19.21 -7.42
CA LEU A 41 27.44 18.16 -7.19
C LEU A 41 28.87 18.71 -7.13
N ARG A 42 29.19 19.69 -7.97
CA ARG A 42 30.51 20.33 -7.98
C ARG A 42 30.76 21.12 -6.70
N LEU A 43 29.72 21.77 -6.16
CA LEU A 43 29.80 22.63 -4.98
C LEU A 43 29.75 21.84 -3.66
N THR A 44 29.01 20.72 -3.61
CA THR A 44 28.88 19.91 -2.40
C THR A 44 29.92 18.80 -2.32
N LEU A 45 29.88 17.88 -3.28
CA LEU A 45 30.63 16.62 -3.22
C LEU A 45 31.92 16.66 -4.03
N GLY A 46 32.16 17.72 -4.81
CA GLY A 46 33.28 17.81 -5.73
C GLY A 46 33.24 16.75 -6.85
N ARG A 47 32.05 16.20 -7.16
CA ARG A 47 31.87 15.10 -8.12
C ARG A 47 31.30 15.57 -9.45
N PRO A 48 31.60 14.91 -10.58
CA PRO A 48 30.94 15.18 -11.85
C PRO A 48 29.52 14.59 -11.87
N VAL A 49 28.66 15.14 -12.74
CA VAL A 49 27.30 14.62 -12.99
C VAL A 49 27.26 13.32 -13.81
N THR A 50 28.43 12.84 -14.27
CA THR A 50 28.54 11.62 -15.07
C THR A 50 28.01 10.42 -14.29
N GLY A 51 27.20 9.57 -14.92
CA GLY A 51 26.59 8.40 -14.29
C GLY A 51 25.32 8.69 -13.48
N TRP A 52 25.06 9.94 -13.08
CA TRP A 52 23.82 10.28 -12.38
C TRP A 52 22.61 10.21 -13.30
N HIS A 53 21.50 9.70 -12.76
CA HIS A 53 20.25 9.58 -13.49
C HIS A 53 19.29 10.71 -13.09
N VAL A 54 18.64 11.28 -14.10
CA VAL A 54 17.58 12.29 -13.91
C VAL A 54 16.36 11.78 -14.67
N ARG A 55 15.33 11.37 -13.93
CA ARG A 55 14.15 10.71 -14.47
C ARG A 55 12.91 11.55 -14.20
N ARG A 56 12.09 11.78 -15.23
CA ARG A 56 10.76 12.39 -15.04
C ARG A 56 9.87 11.47 -14.21
N VAL A 57 9.23 12.00 -13.17
CA VAL A 57 8.18 11.28 -12.43
C VAL A 57 6.94 11.22 -13.31
N ARG A 58 6.53 10.02 -13.70
CA ARG A 58 5.39 9.81 -14.61
C ARG A 58 4.08 10.05 -13.86
N GLY A 59 3.11 10.63 -14.56
CA GLY A 59 1.79 10.93 -14.01
C GLY A 59 1.78 12.04 -12.95
N SER A 60 2.85 12.83 -12.85
CA SER A 60 2.90 14.06 -12.06
C SER A 60 2.43 15.24 -12.89
N ASP A 61 1.49 16.02 -12.34
CA ASP A 61 0.99 17.25 -12.94
C ASP A 61 2.05 18.37 -12.93
N GLN A 62 3.10 18.24 -12.09
CA GLN A 62 4.22 19.19 -12.01
C GLN A 62 5.43 18.70 -12.81
N ALA A 63 6.37 19.61 -13.09
CA ALA A 63 7.66 19.28 -13.70
C ALA A 63 8.61 18.62 -12.69
N GLU A 64 8.22 17.43 -12.23
CA GLU A 64 8.84 16.68 -11.15
C GLU A 64 9.83 15.62 -11.66
N TYR A 65 11.03 15.58 -11.08
CA TYR A 65 12.11 14.69 -11.50
C TYR A 65 12.76 14.03 -10.29
N ASP A 66 13.05 12.74 -10.40
CA ASP A 66 13.91 12.03 -9.46
C ASP A 66 15.37 12.08 -9.94
N ILE A 67 16.26 12.36 -9.01
CA ILE A 67 17.71 12.30 -9.18
C ILE A 67 18.24 11.12 -8.38
N THR A 68 18.91 10.17 -9.02
CA THR A 68 19.55 9.03 -8.35
C THR A 68 21.05 8.95 -8.65
N PRO A 69 21.86 8.47 -7.68
CA PRO A 69 23.29 8.28 -7.90
C PRO A 69 23.57 7.25 -9.01
N PRO A 70 24.81 7.15 -9.50
CA PRO A 70 25.24 6.11 -10.43
C PRO A 70 24.95 4.70 -9.90
N ASP A 71 24.79 3.75 -10.83
CA ASP A 71 24.44 2.37 -10.49
C ASP A 71 25.52 1.74 -9.58
N GLY A 72 25.08 1.07 -8.51
CA GLY A 72 25.96 0.47 -7.50
C GLY A 72 26.52 1.45 -6.47
N GLU A 73 26.20 2.74 -6.57
CA GLU A 73 26.58 3.73 -5.56
C GLU A 73 25.43 4.07 -4.61
N HIS A 74 25.79 4.35 -3.36
CA HIS A 74 24.87 4.86 -2.35
C HIS A 74 25.30 6.25 -1.91
N LEU A 75 24.30 7.14 -1.79
CA LEU A 75 24.52 8.47 -1.26
C LEU A 75 24.19 8.44 0.24
N PRO A 76 25.16 8.68 1.13
CA PRO A 76 24.94 8.77 2.57
C PRO A 76 23.89 9.82 2.91
N VAL A 77 23.24 9.69 4.07
CA VAL A 77 22.18 10.61 4.50
C VAL A 77 22.65 12.07 4.52
N ALA A 78 23.85 12.34 5.05
CA ALA A 78 24.41 13.69 5.11
C ALA A 78 24.61 14.28 3.71
N ASP A 79 25.30 13.57 2.82
CA ASP A 79 25.54 13.98 1.44
C ASP A 79 24.24 14.20 0.65
N ALA A 80 23.21 13.40 0.92
CA ALA A 80 21.89 13.55 0.31
C ALA A 80 21.21 14.85 0.72
N TRP A 81 21.31 15.24 2.00
CA TRP A 81 20.80 16.51 2.48
C TRP A 81 21.60 17.69 1.94
N ASP A 82 22.93 17.63 1.98
CA ASP A 82 23.79 18.70 1.45
C ASP A 82 23.51 18.95 -0.04
N LEU A 83 23.40 17.87 -0.83
CA LEU A 83 23.05 17.97 -2.24
C LEU A 83 21.63 18.51 -2.45
N THR A 84 20.66 18.11 -1.61
CA THR A 84 19.29 18.63 -1.67
C THR A 84 19.25 20.13 -1.40
N TYR A 85 19.91 20.61 -0.34
CA TYR A 85 19.95 22.03 -0.02
C TYR A 85 20.58 22.84 -1.16
N MET A 86 21.71 22.37 -1.69
CA MET A 86 22.34 23.05 -2.82
C MET A 86 21.51 23.02 -4.10
N LEU A 87 20.72 21.96 -4.33
CA LEU A 87 19.74 21.89 -5.42
C LEU A 87 18.58 22.89 -5.20
N ALA A 88 18.07 23.01 -3.98
CA ALA A 88 17.01 23.95 -3.64
C ALA A 88 17.41 25.41 -3.84
N GLU A 89 18.70 25.72 -3.71
CA GLU A 89 19.26 27.05 -3.99
C GLU A 89 19.52 27.31 -5.49
N GLN A 90 19.45 26.29 -6.35
CA GLN A 90 19.68 26.47 -7.77
C GLN A 90 18.54 27.25 -8.43
N PRO A 91 18.84 28.15 -9.38
CA PRO A 91 17.81 28.79 -10.19
C PRO A 91 16.91 27.75 -10.85
N ASP A 92 15.62 28.06 -10.92
CA ASP A 92 14.55 27.26 -11.53
C ASP A 92 14.10 26.02 -10.75
N ILE A 93 14.82 25.59 -9.72
CA ILE A 93 14.35 24.56 -8.79
C ILE A 93 13.40 25.23 -7.80
N VAL A 94 12.13 24.80 -7.78
CA VAL A 94 11.12 25.37 -6.87
C VAL A 94 10.97 24.55 -5.59
N TYR A 95 11.38 23.28 -5.64
CA TYR A 95 11.33 22.37 -4.51
C TYR A 95 12.36 21.26 -4.69
N ALA A 96 12.93 20.78 -3.59
CA ALA A 96 13.80 19.62 -3.55
C ALA A 96 13.63 18.88 -2.20
N GLU A 97 13.54 17.55 -2.23
CA GLU A 97 13.44 16.72 -1.03
C GLU A 97 14.09 15.35 -1.27
N PRO A 98 14.95 14.86 -0.35
CA PRO A 98 15.46 13.51 -0.42
C PRO A 98 14.41 12.52 0.10
N SER A 99 14.30 11.38 -0.58
CA SER A 99 13.57 10.22 -0.11
C SER A 99 14.57 9.16 0.34
N PHE A 100 14.25 8.47 1.44
CA PHE A 100 15.11 7.44 1.99
C PHE A 100 14.38 6.09 2.02
N ARG A 101 15.18 5.04 1.86
CA ARG A 101 14.82 3.68 2.26
C ARG A 101 15.77 3.23 3.35
N VAL A 102 15.28 2.44 4.27
CA VAL A 102 16.15 1.80 5.27
C VAL A 102 16.36 0.39 4.78
N LEU A 103 17.62 0.09 4.43
CA LEU A 103 18.08 -1.28 4.35
C LEU A 103 18.22 -1.75 5.78
N GLN A 104 17.60 -2.86 6.15
CA GLN A 104 17.89 -3.50 7.43
C GLN A 104 18.66 -4.78 7.13
N ASP A 105 19.71 -5.08 7.88
CA ASP A 105 20.40 -6.38 7.85
C ASP A 105 20.05 -7.14 9.13
N ALA A 106 18.75 -7.34 9.38
CA ALA A 106 18.34 -8.17 10.50
C ALA A 106 18.29 -9.63 10.04
N GLU A 107 19.09 -10.48 10.70
CA GLU A 107 18.87 -11.93 10.72
C GLU A 107 17.43 -12.22 11.16
N ALA A 108 16.89 -13.33 10.66
CA ALA A 108 15.52 -13.76 10.90
C ALA A 108 15.20 -13.78 12.41
N VAL A 109 14.44 -12.81 12.89
CA VAL A 109 13.75 -12.94 14.17
C VAL A 109 12.65 -13.98 13.93
N PRO A 110 12.65 -15.12 14.62
CA PRO A 110 11.56 -16.07 14.49
C PRO A 110 10.27 -15.32 14.81
N ALA A 111 9.32 -15.35 13.87
CA ALA A 111 8.00 -14.83 14.09
C ALA A 111 7.53 -15.34 15.47
N GLU A 112 6.95 -14.46 16.29
CA GLU A 112 6.13 -14.93 17.39
C GLU A 112 5.18 -15.95 16.78
N THR A 113 5.36 -17.22 17.17
CA THR A 113 4.42 -18.27 16.87
C THR A 113 3.14 -17.87 17.59
N LEU A 114 2.32 -17.06 16.91
CA LEU A 114 0.89 -17.10 17.15
C LEU A 114 0.53 -18.57 17.14
N PRO A 115 -0.11 -19.10 18.20
CA PRO A 115 -0.47 -20.50 18.24
C PRO A 115 -1.14 -20.81 16.92
N ALA A 116 -0.63 -21.84 16.23
CA ALA A 116 -1.19 -22.27 14.96
C ALA A 116 -2.70 -22.28 15.13
N ALA A 117 -3.41 -21.49 14.32
CA ALA A 117 -4.84 -21.66 14.22
C ALA A 117 -5.06 -23.17 14.05
N PRO A 118 -5.90 -23.82 14.87
CA PRO A 118 -6.15 -25.24 14.71
C PRO A 118 -6.44 -25.45 13.23
N ALA A 119 -5.80 -26.44 12.62
CA ALA A 119 -5.90 -26.69 11.17
C ALA A 119 -7.38 -26.67 10.78
N ALA A 120 -7.83 -25.52 10.25
CA ALA A 120 -9.21 -25.36 9.89
C ALA A 120 -9.33 -26.10 8.57
N GLN A 121 -9.80 -27.34 8.66
CA GLN A 121 -10.54 -27.92 7.55
C GLN A 121 -11.64 -26.92 7.17
N PRO A 122 -11.96 -26.76 5.87
CA PRO A 122 -12.99 -25.82 5.44
C PRO A 122 -14.30 -26.11 6.16
N ALA A 123 -14.60 -25.32 7.18
CA ALA A 123 -15.96 -25.09 7.58
C ALA A 123 -16.47 -24.05 6.59
N ALA A 124 -17.45 -24.40 5.77
CA ALA A 124 -18.14 -23.42 4.95
C ALA A 124 -18.62 -22.27 5.85
N LEU A 125 -18.50 -21.02 5.39
CA LEU A 125 -18.99 -19.86 6.13
C LEU A 125 -20.42 -20.13 6.60
N PRO A 126 -20.74 -19.98 7.89
CA PRO A 126 -22.11 -20.08 8.35
C PRO A 126 -22.93 -19.01 7.63
N GLY A 127 -24.14 -19.34 7.17
CA GLY A 127 -25.02 -18.37 6.50
C GLY A 127 -25.27 -17.13 7.35
N PHE A 128 -25.49 -15.98 6.71
CA PHE A 128 -25.75 -14.72 7.41
C PHE A 128 -27.20 -14.67 7.91
N ASP A 129 -27.40 -14.51 9.22
CA ASP A 129 -28.73 -14.33 9.80
C ASP A 129 -29.21 -12.90 9.49
N SER A 130 -30.47 -12.79 9.07
CA SER A 130 -31.05 -11.68 8.29
C SER A 130 -30.76 -10.24 8.75
N CYS A 131 -30.74 -9.33 7.77
CA CYS A 131 -30.64 -7.85 7.85
C CYS A 131 -31.84 -7.14 8.49
N ALA A 132 -32.31 -7.62 9.64
CA ALA A 132 -33.60 -7.22 10.19
C ALA A 132 -33.66 -5.77 10.70
N ASP A 133 -32.52 -5.13 11.00
CA ASP A 133 -32.50 -3.82 11.68
C ASP A 133 -31.37 -2.84 11.27
N ASP A 134 -30.65 -3.08 10.16
CA ASP A 134 -29.49 -2.28 9.68
C ASP A 134 -28.48 -1.93 10.81
N THR A 135 -28.44 -2.74 11.87
CA THR A 135 -27.63 -2.49 13.05
C THR A 135 -26.56 -3.57 13.15
N PRO A 136 -25.27 -3.22 13.00
CA PRO A 136 -24.22 -4.21 13.08
C PRO A 136 -24.17 -4.77 14.52
N PRO A 137 -23.87 -6.07 14.70
CA PRO A 137 -23.88 -6.70 16.01
C PRO A 137 -22.92 -6.01 16.99
N ALA A 138 -23.33 -5.90 18.24
CA ALA A 138 -22.51 -5.29 19.30
C ALA A 138 -21.22 -6.10 19.57
N SER A 139 -21.27 -7.41 19.35
CA SER A 139 -20.13 -8.33 19.43
C SER A 139 -20.36 -9.55 18.54
N VAL A 140 -19.28 -10.16 18.09
CA VAL A 140 -19.29 -11.42 17.33
C VAL A 140 -18.38 -12.45 18.01
N ASP A 141 -18.60 -13.75 17.73
CA ASP A 141 -17.70 -14.80 18.21
C ASP A 141 -16.40 -14.74 17.40
N PRO A 142 -15.24 -14.44 18.02
CA PRO A 142 -13.96 -14.33 17.32
C PRO A 142 -13.47 -15.65 16.69
N ASN A 143 -14.09 -16.79 17.03
CA ASN A 143 -13.74 -18.08 16.45
C ASN A 143 -14.49 -18.38 15.14
N GLN A 144 -15.50 -17.59 14.78
CA GLN A 144 -16.22 -17.76 13.51
C GLN A 144 -15.38 -17.20 12.36
N LEU A 145 -15.34 -17.91 11.22
CA LEU A 145 -14.55 -17.49 10.04
C LEU A 145 -15.00 -16.13 9.49
N ASP A 146 -16.29 -15.82 9.61
CA ASP A 146 -16.95 -14.61 9.12
C ASP A 146 -17.20 -13.55 10.20
N TRP A 147 -16.53 -13.63 11.37
CA TRP A 147 -16.72 -12.64 12.43
C TRP A 147 -16.45 -11.21 11.93
N ALA A 148 -15.41 -11.02 11.12
CA ALA A 148 -15.00 -9.73 10.59
C ALA A 148 -16.08 -9.12 9.68
N PRO A 149 -16.56 -9.80 8.62
CA PRO A 149 -17.64 -9.26 7.80
C PRO A 149 -18.97 -9.09 8.55
N ARG A 150 -19.28 -9.93 9.55
CA ARG A 150 -20.43 -9.72 10.43
C ARG A 150 -20.32 -8.46 11.28
N LEU A 151 -19.13 -8.18 11.83
CA LEU A 151 -18.92 -7.02 12.72
C LEU A 151 -19.22 -5.68 12.03
N VAL A 152 -18.94 -5.60 10.72
CA VAL A 152 -19.17 -4.42 9.89
C VAL A 152 -20.43 -4.50 9.03
N ASP A 153 -21.27 -5.51 9.26
CA ASP A 153 -22.55 -5.71 8.56
C ASP A 153 -22.45 -5.74 7.03
N LEU A 154 -21.38 -6.36 6.53
CA LEU A 154 -21.15 -6.53 5.09
C LEU A 154 -22.26 -7.30 4.35
N PRO A 155 -22.87 -8.37 4.92
CA PRO A 155 -23.96 -9.07 4.26
C PRO A 155 -25.14 -8.16 3.92
N CYS A 156 -25.48 -7.25 4.83
CA CYS A 156 -26.57 -6.31 4.60
C CYS A 156 -26.16 -5.21 3.65
N ALA A 157 -24.91 -4.72 3.73
CA ALA A 157 -24.38 -3.80 2.74
C ALA A 157 -24.42 -4.37 1.30
N TRP A 158 -24.26 -5.68 1.12
CA TRP A 158 -24.39 -6.34 -0.19
C TRP A 158 -25.83 -6.35 -0.72
N GLU A 159 -26.82 -6.26 0.17
CA GLU A 159 -28.23 -6.21 -0.17
C GLU A 159 -28.78 -4.81 -0.47
N LEU A 160 -27.97 -3.77 -0.22
CA LEU A 160 -28.37 -2.39 -0.48
C LEU A 160 -28.28 -2.04 -1.97
N GLU A 161 -29.32 -1.40 -2.49
CA GLU A 161 -29.25 -0.74 -3.79
C GLU A 161 -28.40 0.52 -3.67
N PRO A 162 -27.36 0.70 -4.52
CA PRO A 162 -26.58 1.92 -4.55
C PRO A 162 -27.46 3.14 -4.86
N PRO A 163 -27.22 4.29 -4.22
CA PRO A 163 -27.97 5.50 -4.51
C PRO A 163 -27.73 5.96 -5.96
N PRO A 164 -28.63 6.80 -6.52
CA PRO A 164 -28.40 7.42 -7.81
C PRO A 164 -27.04 8.12 -7.86
N PRO A 165 -26.27 7.98 -8.95
CA PRO A 165 -24.93 8.55 -9.02
C PRO A 165 -24.99 10.08 -9.05
N ALA A 166 -23.94 10.72 -8.52
CA ALA A 166 -23.72 12.14 -8.73
C ALA A 166 -23.53 12.45 -10.23
N PRO A 167 -23.82 13.67 -10.70
CA PRO A 167 -23.60 14.06 -12.09
C PRO A 167 -22.17 13.75 -12.55
N GLY A 168 -22.04 13.06 -13.68
CA GLY A 168 -20.74 12.67 -14.26
C GLY A 168 -20.22 11.31 -13.78
N PHE A 169 -20.89 10.62 -12.86
CA PHE A 169 -20.52 9.28 -12.40
C PHE A 169 -21.46 8.20 -12.95
N ALA A 170 -20.90 7.01 -13.19
CA ALA A 170 -21.69 5.84 -13.55
C ALA A 170 -22.49 5.33 -12.32
N PRO A 171 -23.67 4.72 -12.51
CA PRO A 171 -24.41 4.09 -11.42
C PRO A 171 -23.56 3.02 -10.72
N GLY A 172 -23.54 3.07 -9.39
CA GLY A 172 -22.95 2.01 -8.58
C GLY A 172 -23.70 0.69 -8.75
N ARG A 173 -23.06 -0.41 -8.35
CA ARG A 173 -23.68 -1.73 -8.30
C ARG A 173 -23.34 -2.42 -6.98
N ARG A 174 -24.20 -3.35 -6.57
CA ARG A 174 -24.03 -4.18 -5.38
C ARG A 174 -22.68 -4.89 -5.37
N ARG A 175 -22.20 -5.22 -4.17
CA ARG A 175 -20.99 -6.04 -3.93
C ARG A 175 -19.70 -5.50 -4.58
N GLY A 176 -19.68 -4.22 -4.97
CA GLY A 176 -18.53 -3.58 -5.63
C GLY A 176 -18.42 -3.85 -7.13
N LYS A 177 -19.45 -4.40 -7.78
CA LYS A 177 -19.39 -4.73 -9.20
C LYS A 177 -19.04 -3.53 -10.08
N GLY A 178 -17.98 -3.66 -10.87
CA GLY A 178 -17.48 -2.61 -11.75
C GLY A 178 -16.62 -1.55 -11.04
N ILE A 179 -16.38 -1.70 -9.73
CA ILE A 179 -15.43 -0.89 -8.99
C ILE A 179 -14.05 -1.54 -9.10
N ARG A 180 -13.11 -0.76 -9.62
CA ARG A 180 -11.70 -1.12 -9.72
C ARG A 180 -10.89 -0.56 -8.56
N VAL A 181 -10.18 -1.43 -7.85
CA VAL A 181 -9.36 -1.10 -6.69
C VAL A 181 -7.88 -1.28 -7.01
N GLY A 182 -7.10 -0.21 -6.93
CA GLY A 182 -5.64 -0.28 -6.95
C GLY A 182 -5.14 -0.83 -5.62
N HIS A 183 -4.29 -1.85 -5.67
CA HIS A 183 -3.80 -2.53 -4.47
C HIS A 183 -2.27 -2.48 -4.36
N PRO A 184 -1.70 -1.34 -3.91
CA PRO A 184 -0.30 -1.24 -3.51
C PRO A 184 0.00 -2.09 -2.27
N ASP A 185 0.68 -3.22 -2.46
CA ASP A 185 1.05 -4.15 -1.39
C ASP A 185 2.34 -4.92 -1.76
N SER A 186 2.60 -6.09 -1.16
CA SER A 186 3.75 -6.95 -1.41
C SER A 186 3.66 -7.73 -2.74
N GLY A 187 2.70 -7.39 -3.60
CA GLY A 187 2.24 -8.27 -4.68
C GLY A 187 1.23 -9.30 -4.17
N TYR A 188 0.97 -10.34 -4.95
CA TYR A 188 0.02 -11.40 -4.58
C TYR A 188 0.58 -12.78 -4.86
N ARG A 189 0.07 -13.79 -4.14
CA ARG A 189 0.29 -15.21 -4.45
C ARG A 189 -1.00 -15.79 -5.00
N ARG A 190 -0.93 -16.55 -6.10
CA ARG A 190 -2.11 -17.18 -6.71
C ARG A 190 -2.83 -18.07 -5.72
N HIS A 191 -4.09 -17.76 -5.45
CA HIS A 191 -4.93 -18.48 -4.50
C HIS A 191 -6.37 -18.61 -5.06
N PRO A 192 -7.04 -19.77 -4.88
CA PRO A 192 -8.43 -19.97 -5.31
C PRO A 192 -9.39 -18.85 -4.93
N ASP A 193 -9.36 -18.32 -3.70
CA ASP A 193 -10.26 -17.22 -3.29
C ASP A 193 -10.24 -15.99 -4.20
N LEU A 194 -9.09 -15.70 -4.80
CA LEU A 194 -8.89 -14.55 -5.68
C LEU A 194 -9.15 -14.89 -7.15
N PHE A 195 -8.93 -16.15 -7.56
CA PHE A 195 -8.84 -16.54 -8.98
C PHE A 195 -9.91 -17.56 -9.42
N GLU A 196 -10.64 -18.18 -8.50
CA GLU A 196 -11.81 -19.01 -8.79
C GLU A 196 -13.06 -18.14 -8.78
N GLU A 197 -13.65 -18.00 -9.96
CA GLU A 197 -14.81 -17.15 -10.20
C GLU A 197 -16.10 -17.97 -10.15
N PRO A 198 -17.19 -17.43 -9.58
CA PRO A 198 -18.52 -18.02 -9.74
C PRO A 198 -18.86 -18.16 -11.23
N ALA A 199 -19.65 -19.18 -11.57
CA ALA A 199 -20.02 -19.45 -12.95
C ALA A 199 -20.61 -18.20 -13.65
N GLY A 200 -19.99 -17.78 -14.75
CA GLY A 200 -20.42 -16.62 -15.53
C GLY A 200 -19.89 -15.26 -15.05
N GLN A 201 -19.07 -15.21 -13.99
CA GLN A 201 -18.37 -13.98 -13.60
C GLN A 201 -17.06 -13.78 -14.39
N PRO A 202 -16.69 -12.52 -14.70
CA PRO A 202 -15.40 -12.23 -15.31
C PRO A 202 -14.26 -12.42 -14.30
N VAL A 203 -13.03 -12.53 -14.81
CA VAL A 203 -11.82 -12.51 -13.98
C VAL A 203 -11.70 -11.15 -13.29
N ARG A 204 -11.66 -11.14 -11.96
CA ARG A 204 -11.63 -9.92 -11.14
C ARG A 204 -10.22 -9.45 -10.81
N VAL A 205 -9.22 -10.33 -10.82
CA VAL A 205 -7.81 -9.95 -10.68
C VAL A 205 -7.25 -9.54 -12.04
N LEU A 206 -7.05 -8.24 -12.24
CA LEU A 206 -6.67 -7.66 -13.53
C LEU A 206 -5.16 -7.73 -13.79
N THR A 207 -4.65 -8.94 -14.00
CA THR A 207 -3.21 -9.19 -14.22
C THR A 207 -2.64 -8.46 -15.45
N ALA A 208 -3.47 -8.11 -16.45
CA ALA A 208 -3.03 -7.30 -17.58
C ALA A 208 -2.61 -5.87 -17.19
N LEU A 209 -3.13 -5.37 -16.06
CA LEU A 209 -2.83 -4.04 -15.51
C LEU A 209 -1.87 -4.08 -14.33
N GLU A 210 -1.43 -5.26 -13.87
CA GLU A 210 -0.55 -5.38 -12.72
C GLU A 210 0.84 -4.79 -12.98
N ARG A 211 1.52 -4.33 -11.93
CA ARG A 211 2.87 -3.76 -12.04
C ARG A 211 3.71 -4.05 -10.81
N ASP A 212 5.00 -4.25 -11.02
CA ASP A 212 5.99 -4.31 -9.96
C ASP A 212 6.85 -3.05 -9.96
N PHE A 213 6.67 -2.20 -8.95
CA PHE A 213 7.43 -0.97 -8.78
C PHE A 213 8.74 -1.18 -8.02
N VAL A 214 8.93 -2.36 -7.44
CA VAL A 214 10.12 -2.74 -6.69
C VAL A 214 11.20 -3.23 -7.65
N ASP A 215 10.87 -4.26 -8.43
CA ASP A 215 11.79 -4.88 -9.40
C ASP A 215 11.63 -4.27 -10.82
N LYS A 216 10.69 -3.32 -10.98
CA LYS A 216 10.46 -2.47 -12.17
C LYS A 216 10.05 -3.24 -13.43
N ASP A 217 9.18 -4.23 -13.25
CA ASP A 217 8.61 -5.00 -14.35
C ASP A 217 7.07 -4.97 -14.35
N SER A 218 6.46 -5.76 -15.23
CA SER A 218 5.01 -5.81 -15.41
C SER A 218 4.31 -6.91 -14.60
N LYS A 219 4.98 -7.55 -13.64
CA LYS A 219 4.48 -8.74 -12.94
C LYS A 219 4.49 -8.56 -11.42
N ALA A 220 3.31 -8.30 -10.85
CA ALA A 220 3.15 -8.12 -9.41
C ALA A 220 3.03 -9.44 -8.62
N GLU A 221 2.94 -10.59 -9.30
CA GLU A 221 2.88 -11.90 -8.65
C GLU A 221 4.16 -12.18 -7.86
N ASN A 222 4.01 -12.56 -6.61
CA ASN A 222 5.09 -12.79 -5.67
C ASN A 222 4.81 -14.08 -4.87
N PRO A 223 5.33 -15.23 -5.35
CA PRO A 223 5.12 -16.54 -4.71
C PRO A 223 5.63 -16.62 -3.27
N ASP A 224 6.62 -15.80 -2.92
CA ASP A 224 7.24 -15.74 -1.59
C ASP A 224 6.53 -14.72 -0.66
N GLY A 225 5.54 -13.99 -1.17
CA GLY A 225 4.74 -13.02 -0.43
C GLY A 225 3.42 -13.58 0.07
N GLY A 226 2.98 -13.08 1.23
CA GLY A 226 1.68 -13.42 1.82
C GLY A 226 0.80 -12.21 2.14
N HIS A 227 1.39 -11.05 2.45
CA HIS A 227 0.64 -9.90 2.94
C HIS A 227 -0.41 -9.40 1.93
N GLY A 228 -0.02 -9.19 0.67
CA GLY A 228 -0.96 -8.76 -0.36
C GLY A 228 -1.96 -9.83 -0.82
N LEU A 229 -1.69 -11.12 -0.56
CA LEU A 229 -2.72 -12.16 -0.66
C LEU A 229 -3.74 -11.99 0.47
N ASN A 230 -3.27 -11.84 1.70
CA ASN A 230 -4.13 -11.71 2.88
C ASN A 230 -5.07 -10.49 2.76
N THR A 231 -4.51 -9.32 2.41
CA THR A 231 -5.26 -8.07 2.25
C THR A 231 -6.14 -8.09 1.01
N GLY A 232 -5.68 -8.67 -0.09
CA GLY A 232 -6.50 -8.88 -1.29
C GLY A 232 -7.70 -9.80 -1.01
N GLY A 233 -7.52 -10.81 -0.16
CA GLY A 233 -8.57 -11.75 0.19
C GLY A 233 -9.71 -11.11 0.98
N VAL A 234 -9.38 -10.38 2.06
CA VAL A 234 -10.40 -9.64 2.83
C VAL A 234 -11.04 -8.50 2.01
N LEU A 235 -10.40 -8.06 0.93
CA LEU A 235 -10.93 -7.04 0.03
C LEU A 235 -11.96 -7.62 -0.94
N MET A 236 -11.64 -8.71 -1.66
CA MET A 236 -12.49 -9.17 -2.77
C MET A 236 -12.66 -10.69 -2.93
N SER A 237 -12.23 -11.55 -2.00
CA SER A 237 -12.44 -13.00 -2.13
C SER A 237 -13.90 -13.36 -2.46
N SER A 238 -14.10 -14.26 -3.43
CA SER A 238 -15.43 -14.79 -3.74
C SER A 238 -15.93 -15.74 -2.65
N ASP A 239 -17.20 -16.10 -2.73
CA ASP A 239 -17.84 -17.10 -1.87
C ASP A 239 -17.63 -18.54 -2.36
N VAL A 240 -16.87 -18.76 -3.45
CA VAL A 240 -16.74 -20.07 -4.13
C VAL A 240 -16.06 -21.12 -3.25
N THR A 241 -14.97 -20.75 -2.59
CA THR A 241 -14.14 -21.68 -1.82
C THR A 241 -14.66 -21.90 -0.40
N GLY A 242 -15.40 -20.92 0.12
CA GLY A 242 -15.86 -20.87 1.50
C GLY A 242 -14.76 -20.59 2.54
N PHE A 243 -13.54 -20.20 2.13
CA PHE A 243 -12.45 -19.90 3.07
C PHE A 243 -12.61 -18.52 3.71
N VAL A 244 -12.66 -17.47 2.89
CA VAL A 244 -12.86 -16.06 3.28
C VAL A 244 -13.74 -15.40 2.23
N VAL A 245 -14.63 -14.50 2.64
CA VAL A 245 -15.37 -13.63 1.73
C VAL A 245 -14.89 -12.19 1.89
N GLY A 246 -14.55 -11.55 0.77
CA GLY A 246 -14.06 -10.17 0.77
C GLY A 246 -15.17 -9.15 0.96
N ALA A 247 -14.82 -7.94 1.36
CA ALA A 247 -15.75 -6.83 1.54
C ALA A 247 -16.51 -6.45 0.25
N ALA A 248 -15.85 -6.53 -0.90
CA ALA A 248 -16.40 -6.24 -2.22
C ALA A 248 -16.15 -7.42 -3.17
N PRO A 249 -16.91 -8.52 -3.02
CA PRO A 249 -16.65 -9.77 -3.73
C PRO A 249 -16.99 -9.72 -5.22
N GLU A 250 -17.45 -8.60 -5.78
CA GLU A 250 -17.56 -8.41 -7.24
C GLU A 250 -16.68 -7.26 -7.76
N ALA A 251 -15.81 -6.70 -6.91
CA ALA A 251 -14.84 -5.68 -7.33
C ALA A 251 -13.70 -6.28 -8.17
N GLU A 252 -13.13 -5.43 -9.02
CA GLU A 252 -11.89 -5.71 -9.74
C GLU A 252 -10.70 -5.21 -8.92
N ILE A 253 -9.59 -5.97 -8.90
CA ILE A 253 -8.36 -5.56 -8.24
C ILE A 253 -7.22 -5.43 -9.26
N VAL A 254 -6.45 -4.34 -9.15
CA VAL A 254 -5.19 -4.13 -9.88
C VAL A 254 -4.04 -4.32 -8.91
N PRO A 255 -3.31 -5.45 -8.97
CA PRO A 255 -2.18 -5.69 -8.06
C PRO A 255 -1.00 -4.78 -8.38
N LEU A 256 -0.48 -4.07 -7.39
CA LEU A 256 0.66 -3.17 -7.51
C LEU A 256 1.69 -3.54 -6.46
N ARG A 257 2.78 -4.20 -6.86
CA ARG A 257 3.84 -4.58 -5.91
C ARG A 257 4.72 -3.37 -5.62
N VAL A 258 4.74 -2.94 -4.36
CA VAL A 258 5.50 -1.76 -3.90
C VAL A 258 6.40 -2.05 -2.71
N THR A 259 6.34 -3.26 -2.13
CA THR A 259 7.22 -3.70 -1.05
C THR A 259 7.70 -5.15 -1.26
N LYS A 260 8.81 -5.51 -0.62
CA LYS A 260 9.30 -6.89 -0.57
C LYS A 260 8.78 -7.56 0.71
N PRO A 261 8.37 -8.84 0.66
CA PRO A 261 8.12 -9.61 1.87
C PRO A 261 9.38 -9.64 2.71
N ARG A 262 9.24 -9.46 4.02
CA ARG A 262 10.36 -9.61 4.93
C ARG A 262 9.96 -10.48 6.11
N PHE A 263 10.65 -11.60 6.25
CA PHE A 263 10.42 -12.55 7.32
C PHE A 263 10.80 -11.92 8.68
N GLY A 264 9.92 -12.03 9.68
CA GLY A 264 10.17 -11.55 11.04
C GLY A 264 9.77 -10.10 11.33
N LEU A 265 9.26 -9.33 10.35
CA LEU A 265 8.64 -8.02 10.61
C LEU A 265 7.12 -8.18 10.79
N PRO A 266 6.56 -7.75 11.95
CA PRO A 266 5.15 -7.94 12.26
C PRO A 266 4.21 -6.94 11.56
N ALA A 267 4.75 -6.03 10.75
CA ALA A 267 3.98 -5.04 10.02
C ALA A 267 4.62 -4.74 8.65
N PRO A 268 3.83 -4.57 7.59
CA PRO A 268 4.33 -4.18 6.29
C PRO A 268 4.69 -2.69 6.31
N VAL A 269 5.97 -2.43 6.37
CA VAL A 269 6.53 -1.10 6.32
C VAL A 269 7.26 -1.00 4.98
N LEU A 270 7.33 0.18 4.36
CA LEU A 270 8.07 0.41 3.11
C LEU A 270 9.60 0.38 3.32
N PHE A 271 10.09 -0.47 4.22
CA PHE A 271 11.50 -0.83 4.33
C PHE A 271 11.98 -1.39 2.99
N ASP A 272 13.26 -1.16 2.65
CA ASP A 272 13.91 -1.52 1.38
C ASP A 272 13.34 -0.90 0.08
N SER A 273 12.08 -0.47 0.06
CA SER A 273 11.37 0.05 -1.13
C SER A 273 11.20 1.57 -1.13
N GLY A 274 11.02 2.18 0.05
CA GLY A 274 10.85 3.63 0.20
C GLY A 274 9.51 4.16 -0.33
N ALA A 275 9.35 5.48 -0.25
CA ALA A 275 8.09 6.14 -0.61
C ALA A 275 7.85 6.23 -2.13
N ARG A 276 8.89 6.13 -2.97
CA ARG A 276 8.75 6.37 -4.42
C ARG A 276 8.02 5.24 -5.14
N ALA A 277 8.22 4.00 -4.73
CA ALA A 277 7.48 2.86 -5.30
C ALA A 277 5.97 3.03 -5.07
N LEU A 278 5.57 3.41 -3.85
CA LEU A 278 4.18 3.69 -3.52
C LEU A 278 3.64 4.91 -4.30
N ARG A 279 4.42 6.01 -4.37
CA ARG A 279 4.06 7.19 -5.17
C ARG A 279 3.81 6.83 -6.64
N ASP A 280 4.75 6.15 -7.29
CA ASP A 280 4.65 5.78 -8.70
C ASP A 280 3.47 4.81 -8.92
N ALA A 281 3.19 3.91 -7.97
CA ALA A 281 2.03 3.02 -7.99
C ALA A 281 0.69 3.77 -7.90
N ILE A 282 0.58 4.76 -7.01
CA ILE A 282 -0.62 5.61 -6.89
C ILE A 282 -0.86 6.34 -8.22
N ARG A 283 0.19 6.96 -8.78
CA ARG A 283 0.08 7.69 -10.06
C ARG A 283 -0.32 6.77 -11.21
N TYR A 284 0.22 5.56 -11.26
CA TYR A 284 -0.18 4.56 -12.24
C TYR A 284 -1.64 4.10 -12.06
N ALA A 285 -2.05 3.82 -10.82
CA ALA A 285 -3.40 3.40 -10.49
C ALA A 285 -4.45 4.41 -10.99
N VAL A 286 -4.17 5.70 -10.80
CA VAL A 286 -5.05 6.80 -11.20
C VAL A 286 -5.02 7.04 -12.70
N ASN A 287 -3.83 7.23 -13.28
CA ASN A 287 -3.71 7.79 -14.63
C ASN A 287 -3.72 6.72 -15.74
N GLU A 288 -3.34 5.48 -15.44
CA GLU A 288 -3.19 4.42 -16.44
C GLU A 288 -4.13 3.25 -16.19
N ALA A 289 -4.28 2.83 -14.93
CA ALA A 289 -5.12 1.68 -14.58
C ALA A 289 -6.61 2.04 -14.36
N GLY A 290 -6.95 3.31 -14.20
CA GLY A 290 -8.34 3.77 -14.00
C GLY A 290 -8.98 3.23 -12.72
N CYS A 291 -8.22 3.19 -11.63
CA CYS A 291 -8.72 2.77 -10.33
C CYS A 291 -9.62 3.85 -9.70
N HIS A 292 -10.68 3.41 -9.03
CA HIS A 292 -11.64 4.27 -8.32
C HIS A 292 -11.32 4.37 -6.82
N VAL A 293 -10.68 3.33 -6.28
CA VAL A 293 -10.24 3.23 -4.89
C VAL A 293 -8.80 2.75 -4.88
N ILE A 294 -8.00 3.24 -3.93
CA ILE A 294 -6.66 2.74 -3.63
C ILE A 294 -6.65 2.30 -2.17
N SER A 295 -6.34 1.02 -1.94
CA SER A 295 -6.27 0.43 -0.59
C SER A 295 -4.80 0.15 -0.23
N ILE A 296 -4.29 0.84 0.78
CA ILE A 296 -2.86 0.82 1.16
C ILE A 296 -2.71 0.28 2.58
N SER A 297 -2.34 -0.99 2.70
CA SER A 297 -2.08 -1.62 3.99
C SER A 297 -0.60 -1.53 4.38
N LEU A 298 0.04 -0.38 4.15
CA LEU A 298 1.48 -0.14 4.31
C LEU A 298 1.75 1.19 5.03
N GLY A 299 2.90 1.29 5.70
CA GLY A 299 3.33 2.52 6.39
C GLY A 299 4.76 2.95 6.10
N TRP A 300 5.01 4.26 6.16
CA TRP A 300 6.35 4.87 6.11
C TRP A 300 6.36 6.25 6.78
N PHE A 301 7.48 6.97 6.61
CA PHE A 301 7.60 8.40 6.88
C PHE A 301 6.87 9.24 5.82
N GLY A 302 6.40 10.41 6.25
CA GLY A 302 5.87 11.42 5.34
C GLY A 302 6.92 11.87 4.32
N ASN A 303 6.45 12.16 3.12
CA ASN A 303 7.26 12.63 2.00
C ASN A 303 6.37 13.51 1.11
N TRP A 304 6.86 14.70 0.75
CA TRP A 304 6.06 15.68 0.00
C TRP A 304 5.60 15.14 -1.36
N SER A 305 6.47 14.44 -2.07
CA SER A 305 6.18 13.89 -3.40
C SER A 305 5.10 12.79 -3.34
N LEU A 306 5.13 11.94 -2.31
CA LEU A 306 4.04 11.00 -2.02
C LEU A 306 2.73 11.74 -1.68
N HIS A 307 2.80 12.82 -0.90
CA HIS A 307 1.62 13.62 -0.56
C HIS A 307 0.99 14.27 -1.81
N GLN A 308 1.80 14.76 -2.75
CA GLN A 308 1.28 15.28 -4.02
C GLN A 308 0.54 14.21 -4.83
N ALA A 309 1.10 12.99 -4.92
CA ALA A 309 0.44 11.89 -5.62
C ALA A 309 -0.93 11.54 -4.99
N ILE A 310 -1.03 11.60 -3.65
CA ILE A 310 -2.29 11.42 -2.92
C ILE A 310 -3.30 12.54 -3.27
N ARG A 311 -2.86 13.81 -3.24
CA ARG A 311 -3.72 14.95 -3.58
C ARG A 311 -4.25 14.85 -5.01
N GLU A 312 -3.37 14.56 -5.97
CA GLU A 312 -3.75 14.39 -7.37
C GLU A 312 -4.72 13.21 -7.59
N ALA A 313 -4.59 12.14 -6.81
CA ALA A 313 -5.55 11.03 -6.82
C ALA A 313 -6.93 11.50 -6.34
N VAL A 314 -6.99 12.18 -5.20
CA VAL A 314 -8.24 12.67 -4.60
C VAL A 314 -8.89 13.76 -5.45
N ASP A 315 -8.11 14.66 -6.05
CA ASP A 315 -8.58 15.68 -7.01
C ASP A 315 -9.22 15.05 -8.26
N LYS A 316 -8.80 13.82 -8.60
CA LYS A 316 -9.38 12.99 -9.67
C LYS A 316 -10.52 12.08 -9.17
N ASN A 317 -11.07 12.35 -7.99
CA ASN A 317 -12.15 11.62 -7.33
C ASN A 317 -11.81 10.15 -7.00
N VAL A 318 -10.53 9.82 -6.80
CA VAL A 318 -10.11 8.51 -6.33
C VAL A 318 -10.09 8.49 -4.81
N ILE A 319 -10.76 7.50 -4.22
CA ILE A 319 -10.77 7.31 -2.76
C ILE A 319 -9.46 6.64 -2.35
N VAL A 320 -8.74 7.22 -1.40
CA VAL A 320 -7.53 6.61 -0.85
C VAL A 320 -7.74 6.22 0.61
N ILE A 321 -7.51 4.95 0.91
CA ILE A 321 -7.67 4.35 2.22
C ILE A 321 -6.31 3.78 2.65
N ALA A 322 -5.89 4.04 3.89
CA ALA A 322 -4.65 3.48 4.39
C ALA A 322 -4.73 3.05 5.86
N ALA A 323 -3.99 1.99 6.20
CA ALA A 323 -3.85 1.52 7.58
C ALA A 323 -3.13 2.56 8.45
N SER A 324 -3.61 2.78 9.68
CA SER A 324 -3.02 3.76 10.60
C SER A 324 -1.60 3.39 11.05
N GLY A 325 -1.18 2.14 10.85
CA GLY A 325 0.12 1.61 11.25
C GLY A 325 0.04 0.77 12.52
N ASN A 326 1.11 0.02 12.83
CA ASN A 326 1.17 -0.87 13.98
C ASN A 326 2.40 -0.60 14.88
N TYR A 327 2.23 -0.79 16.18
CA TYR A 327 3.29 -0.83 17.21
C TYR A 327 4.13 0.45 17.43
N VAL A 328 3.97 1.50 16.62
CA VAL A 328 4.72 2.76 16.73
C VAL A 328 3.94 3.90 17.40
N LYS A 329 2.73 3.61 17.91
CA LYS A 329 1.81 4.49 18.66
C LYS A 329 1.33 5.76 17.95
N LEU A 330 1.87 6.10 16.80
CA LEU A 330 1.58 7.28 16.00
C LEU A 330 1.01 6.85 14.66
N VAL A 331 0.04 7.58 14.13
CA VAL A 331 -0.48 7.32 12.78
C VAL A 331 0.65 7.53 11.75
N VAL A 332 0.91 6.51 10.93
CA VAL A 332 1.98 6.54 9.91
C VAL A 332 1.48 7.09 8.57
N TRP A 333 2.39 7.39 7.65
CA TRP A 333 2.03 7.84 6.31
C TRP A 333 1.89 6.66 5.34
N PRO A 334 0.94 6.70 4.39
CA PRO A 334 0.13 7.87 4.00
C PRO A 334 -1.13 8.11 4.84
N ALA A 335 -1.51 7.25 5.78
CA ALA A 335 -2.73 7.41 6.57
C ALA A 335 -2.80 8.73 7.35
N ALA A 336 -1.66 9.30 7.76
CA ALA A 336 -1.62 10.59 8.44
C ALA A 336 -1.88 11.81 7.52
N TYR A 337 -1.99 11.64 6.19
CA TYR A 337 -2.36 12.75 5.30
C TYR A 337 -3.87 13.06 5.40
N PRO A 338 -4.27 14.35 5.48
CA PRO A 338 -5.68 14.73 5.63
C PRO A 338 -6.63 14.22 4.54
N GLU A 339 -6.11 13.97 3.34
CA GLU A 339 -6.85 13.50 2.18
C GLU A 339 -7.10 11.98 2.21
N VAL A 340 -6.48 11.25 3.14
CA VAL A 340 -6.54 9.78 3.23
C VAL A 340 -7.50 9.35 4.34
N ILE A 341 -8.33 8.35 4.04
CA ILE A 341 -9.16 7.69 5.07
C ILE A 341 -8.25 6.76 5.88
N ALA A 342 -7.83 7.23 7.04
CA ALA A 342 -7.03 6.45 7.98
C ALA A 342 -7.89 5.43 8.74
N VAL A 343 -7.50 4.16 8.65
CA VAL A 343 -8.22 3.05 9.30
C VAL A 343 -7.36 2.44 10.40
N ALA A 344 -7.86 2.48 11.65
CA ALA A 344 -7.24 1.80 12.78
C ALA A 344 -7.88 0.43 13.05
N GLY A 345 -7.12 -0.49 13.65
CA GLY A 345 -7.60 -1.84 13.93
C GLY A 345 -8.42 -1.97 15.22
N CYS A 346 -9.47 -2.79 15.20
CA CYS A 346 -10.21 -3.26 16.37
C CYS A 346 -10.30 -4.78 16.44
N ASP A 347 -10.70 -5.30 17.60
CA ASP A 347 -11.03 -6.72 17.80
C ASP A 347 -12.53 -7.02 17.58
N ALA A 348 -12.90 -8.29 17.72
CA ALA A 348 -14.27 -8.80 17.61
C ALA A 348 -15.25 -8.23 18.66
N GLN A 349 -14.74 -7.54 19.69
CA GLN A 349 -15.51 -6.84 20.70
C GLN A 349 -15.55 -5.32 20.47
N ARG A 350 -15.16 -4.86 19.27
CA ARG A 350 -15.04 -3.43 18.90
C ARG A 350 -14.08 -2.63 19.78
N LYS A 351 -13.18 -3.29 20.50
CA LYS A 351 -12.16 -2.59 21.29
C LYS A 351 -10.96 -2.28 20.40
N PRO A 352 -10.26 -1.15 20.62
CA PRO A 352 -9.03 -0.86 19.91
C PRO A 352 -8.04 -2.03 20.04
N TRP A 353 -7.53 -2.50 18.90
CA TRP A 353 -6.52 -3.55 18.91
C TRP A 353 -5.22 -2.98 19.48
N TRP A 354 -4.59 -3.70 20.42
CA TRP A 354 -3.39 -3.24 21.12
C TRP A 354 -2.22 -2.89 20.18
N GLY A 355 -2.16 -3.51 19.00
CA GLY A 355 -1.15 -3.25 17.98
C GLY A 355 -1.42 -2.01 17.15
N ALA A 356 -2.66 -1.48 17.14
CA ALA A 356 -3.04 -0.39 16.25
C ALA A 356 -2.45 0.95 16.68
N CYS A 357 -1.98 1.73 15.71
CA CYS A 357 -1.66 3.13 15.93
C CYS A 357 -2.94 3.96 16.02
N THR A 358 -2.93 4.93 16.94
CA THR A 358 -4.08 5.79 17.23
C THR A 358 -3.67 7.26 17.16
N GLY A 359 -4.62 8.13 16.87
CA GLY A 359 -4.38 9.56 16.74
C GLY A 359 -5.58 10.29 16.15
N PRO A 360 -5.58 11.63 16.17
CA PRO A 360 -6.68 12.45 15.65
C PRO A 360 -6.91 12.29 14.14
N GLN A 361 -5.96 11.70 13.41
CA GLN A 361 -6.07 11.42 11.98
C GLN A 361 -6.95 10.19 11.69
N VAL A 362 -7.15 9.29 12.66
CA VAL A 362 -7.97 8.08 12.46
C VAL A 362 -9.40 8.48 12.16
N ALA A 363 -9.89 8.12 10.96
CA ALA A 363 -11.24 8.43 10.53
C ALA A 363 -12.24 7.36 11.00
N VAL A 364 -11.85 6.08 10.90
CA VAL A 364 -12.68 4.92 11.21
C VAL A 364 -11.84 3.77 11.76
N THR A 365 -12.49 2.80 12.40
CA THR A 365 -11.86 1.54 12.81
C THR A 365 -12.45 0.36 12.04
N GLY A 366 -11.63 -0.64 11.76
CA GLY A 366 -12.06 -1.89 11.11
C GLY A 366 -11.52 -3.14 11.82
N PRO A 367 -12.10 -4.32 11.56
CA PRO A 367 -11.58 -5.60 12.05
C PRO A 367 -10.09 -5.78 11.71
N ALA A 368 -9.25 -6.06 12.71
CA ALA A 368 -7.81 -6.27 12.48
C ALA A 368 -7.19 -7.35 13.39
N ALA A 369 -7.69 -7.52 14.61
CA ALA A 369 -7.15 -8.53 15.51
C ALA A 369 -7.70 -9.92 15.16
N ARG A 370 -6.84 -10.81 14.65
CA ARG A 370 -7.18 -12.22 14.32
C ARG A 370 -8.31 -12.32 13.28
N VAL A 371 -8.24 -11.48 12.25
CA VAL A 371 -9.10 -11.60 11.07
C VAL A 371 -8.61 -12.79 10.25
N TRP A 372 -9.54 -13.65 9.84
CA TRP A 372 -9.25 -14.75 8.93
C TRP A 372 -8.92 -14.21 7.54
N VAL A 373 -7.83 -14.70 6.97
CA VAL A 373 -7.33 -14.24 5.67
C VAL A 373 -7.06 -15.41 4.73
N SER A 374 -7.14 -15.17 3.42
CA SER A 374 -6.74 -16.16 2.42
C SER A 374 -5.25 -16.49 2.58
N GLY A 375 -4.88 -17.78 2.57
CA GLY A 375 -3.53 -18.20 2.90
C GLY A 375 -3.22 -19.63 2.47
N PHE A 376 -2.15 -20.20 3.03
CA PHE A 376 -1.74 -21.56 2.75
C PHE A 376 -1.47 -22.30 4.05
N THR A 377 -1.89 -23.56 4.10
CA THR A 377 -1.52 -24.49 5.17
C THR A 377 -0.02 -24.75 5.21
N ALA A 378 0.48 -25.33 6.30
CA ALA A 378 1.88 -25.77 6.40
C ALA A 378 2.29 -26.77 5.29
N ALA A 379 1.33 -27.50 4.72
CA ALA A 379 1.55 -28.41 3.59
C ALA A 379 1.52 -27.70 2.21
N GLY A 380 1.32 -26.37 2.18
CA GLY A 380 1.25 -25.58 0.95
C GLY A 380 -0.09 -25.67 0.21
N LEU A 381 -1.13 -26.26 0.83
CA LEU A 381 -2.48 -26.28 0.28
C LEU A 381 -3.22 -24.96 0.57
N PRO A 382 -4.05 -24.45 -0.36
CA PRO A 382 -4.94 -23.30 -0.12
C PRO A 382 -5.81 -23.45 1.12
N GLY A 383 -6.08 -22.34 1.81
CA GLY A 383 -6.97 -22.31 2.98
C GLY A 383 -7.13 -20.92 3.58
N ALA A 384 -7.75 -20.85 4.76
CA ALA A 384 -7.80 -19.65 5.60
C ALA A 384 -6.75 -19.74 6.72
N GLY A 385 -6.18 -18.59 7.10
CA GLY A 385 -5.12 -18.47 8.11
C GLY A 385 -5.37 -17.41 9.16
#